data_AF-A0A7V2WH37-F1
#
_entry.id   AF-A0A7V2WH37-F1
#
_cell.length_a   1.000
_cell.length_b   1.000
_cell.length_c   1.000
_cell.angle_alpha   90.00
_cell.angle_beta   90.00
_cell.angle_gamma   90.00
#
_symmetry.space_group_name_H-M   'P 1'
#
loop_
_entity.id
_entity.type
_entity.pdbx_description
1 polymer ?
#
loop_
_entity_poly.entity_id
_entity_poly.type
_entity_poly.pdbx_seq_one_letter_code
_entity_poly.pdbx_strand_id
1 'polypeptide(L)'
;MNSLCKTYGVIINLDYAHLPSSECHKAWNKISRIMKLYGFHIDKRMFIIRTDKDKQTISELAREAINSLDTVTRFGAFSPYHYIVDFLLLDISHYNDLRFPTSDSGIELEENFIEDNISYA
;
A
#
# COMPACT_ATOMS: atom_id res chain seq x y z
N MET A 1 4.06 14.87 24.91
CA MET A 1 4.45 15.07 23.50
C MET A 1 3.50 14.23 22.67
N ASN A 2 2.62 14.83 21.88
CA ASN A 2 1.77 14.07 20.96
C ASN A 2 2.68 13.50 19.87
N SER A 3 2.96 12.20 19.91
CA SER A 3 3.63 11.54 18.79
C SER A 3 2.68 11.64 17.59
N LEU A 4 3.08 12.39 16.57
CA LEU A 4 2.31 12.52 15.34
C LEU A 4 2.27 11.13 14.70
N CYS A 5 1.08 10.54 14.62
CA CYS A 5 0.86 9.31 13.87
C CYS A 5 1.25 9.55 12.41
N LYS A 6 2.26 8.83 11.93
CA LYS A 6 2.76 8.90 10.55
C LYS A 6 2.23 7.74 9.74
N THR A 7 2.15 7.96 8.43
CA THR A 7 1.78 6.90 7.49
C THR A 7 3.00 6.55 6.65
N TYR A 8 3.41 5.28 6.70
CA TYR A 8 4.49 4.76 5.85
C TYR A 8 3.95 3.79 4.82
N GLY A 9 4.55 3.83 3.64
CA GLY A 9 4.26 2.96 2.52
C GLY A 9 5.46 2.10 2.17
N VAL A 10 5.24 0.80 2.01
CA VAL A 10 6.24 -0.17 1.58
C VAL A 10 5.87 -0.67 0.19
N ILE A 11 6.80 -0.53 -0.75
CA ILE A 11 6.66 -1.02 -2.13
C ILE A 11 7.58 -2.22 -2.32
N ILE A 12 7.01 -3.30 -2.85
CA ILE A 12 7.75 -4.52 -3.21
C ILE A 12 7.45 -4.83 -4.68
N ASN A 13 8.45 -4.69 -5.54
CA ASN A 13 8.34 -5.08 -6.94
C ASN A 13 8.94 -6.47 -7.13
N LEU A 14 8.21 -7.34 -7.84
CA LEU A 14 8.69 -8.69 -8.15
C LEU A 14 9.30 -8.76 -9.56
N ASP A 15 10.23 -9.71 -9.75
CA ASP A 15 10.95 -9.89 -11.01
C ASP A 15 10.12 -10.62 -12.09
N TYR A 16 9.08 -9.95 -12.57
CA TYR A 16 8.28 -10.43 -13.70
C TYR A 16 9.06 -10.40 -15.03
N ALA A 17 10.25 -9.81 -15.08
CA ALA A 17 11.08 -9.75 -16.29
C ALA A 17 11.82 -11.07 -16.52
N HIS A 18 12.28 -11.72 -15.45
CA HIS A 18 13.07 -12.95 -15.53
C HIS A 18 12.35 -14.19 -14.99
N LEU A 19 11.26 -14.04 -14.23
CA LEU A 19 10.53 -15.16 -13.64
C LEU A 19 9.14 -15.36 -14.25
N PRO A 20 8.63 -16.61 -14.29
CA PRO A 20 7.28 -16.88 -14.75
C PRO A 20 6.23 -16.16 -13.90
N SER A 21 5.22 -15.57 -14.54
CA SER A 21 4.14 -14.86 -13.84
C SER A 21 3.44 -15.71 -12.76
N SER A 22 3.34 -17.02 -12.96
CA SER A 22 2.74 -17.94 -11.99
C SER A 22 3.57 -18.06 -10.70
N GLU A 23 4.89 -17.96 -10.79
CA GLU A 23 5.79 -18.00 -9.64
C GLU A 23 5.78 -16.67 -8.89
N CYS A 24 5.85 -15.54 -9.61
CA CYS A 24 5.69 -14.22 -9.01
C CYS A 24 4.34 -14.08 -8.29
N HIS A 25 3.25 -14.62 -8.86
CA HIS A 25 1.95 -14.62 -8.20
C HIS A 25 1.96 -15.43 -6.89
N LYS A 26 2.58 -16.62 -6.88
CA LYS A 26 2.76 -17.42 -5.66
C LYS A 26 3.59 -16.68 -4.61
N ALA A 27 4.69 -16.04 -5.02
CA ALA A 27 5.53 -15.23 -4.14
C ALA A 27 4.75 -14.04 -3.56
N TRP A 28 4.02 -13.30 -4.40
CA TRP A 28 3.17 -12.18 -3.98
C TRP A 28 2.15 -12.59 -2.93
N ASN A 29 1.49 -13.74 -3.09
CA ASN A 29 0.51 -14.22 -2.11
C ASN A 29 1.15 -14.52 -0.75
N LYS A 30 2.36 -15.08 -0.72
CA LYS A 30 3.12 -15.32 0.51
C LYS A 30 3.54 -14.01 1.18
N ILE A 31 4.14 -13.10 0.40
CA ILE A 31 4.57 -11.77 0.86
C ILE A 31 3.38 -10.98 1.41
N SER A 32 2.27 -10.97 0.67
CA SER A 32 1.05 -10.29 1.07
C SER A 32 0.50 -10.80 2.40
N ARG A 33 0.53 -12.12 2.60
CA ARG A 33 0.07 -12.72 3.85
C ARG A 33 0.96 -12.33 5.02
N ILE A 34 2.28 -12.39 4.86
CA ILE A 34 3.19 -12.08 5.98
C ILE A 34 3.19 -10.60 6.33
N MET A 35 3.17 -9.71 5.33
CA MET A 35 3.10 -8.26 5.57
C MET A 35 1.83 -7.90 6.36
N LYS A 36 0.70 -8.55 6.07
CA LYS A 36 -0.54 -8.39 6.85
C LYS A 36 -0.41 -8.87 8.30
N LEU A 37 0.29 -9.98 8.54
CA LEU A 37 0.55 -10.47 9.90
C LEU A 37 1.43 -9.50 10.70
N TYR A 38 2.31 -8.77 10.02
CA TYR A 38 3.15 -7.72 10.61
C TYR A 38 2.43 -6.35 10.71
N GLY A 39 1.12 -6.30 10.46
CA GLY A 39 0.29 -5.11 10.66
C GLY A 39 0.22 -4.15 9.47
N PHE A 40 0.77 -4.52 8.30
CA PHE A 40 0.62 -3.73 7.09
C PHE A 40 -0.71 -4.03 6.38
N HIS A 41 -1.39 -3.00 5.92
CA HIS A 41 -2.58 -3.12 5.07
C HIS A 41 -2.20 -2.98 3.60
N ILE A 42 -2.83 -3.73 2.70
CA ILE A 42 -2.60 -3.59 1.26
C ILE A 42 -3.55 -2.53 0.71
N ASP A 43 -2.98 -1.51 0.09
CA ASP A 43 -3.69 -0.57 -0.78
C ASP A 43 -3.08 -0.63 -2.18
N LYS A 44 -3.83 -1.20 -3.13
CA LYS A 44 -3.39 -1.48 -4.51
C LYS A 44 -2.07 -2.26 -4.54
N ARG A 45 -0.95 -1.58 -4.78
CA ARG A 45 0.42 -2.15 -4.90
C ARG A 45 1.32 -1.82 -3.70
N MET A 46 0.79 -1.15 -2.69
CA MET A 46 1.55 -0.65 -1.54
C MET A 46 1.07 -1.29 -0.24
N PHE A 47 2.02 -1.60 0.63
CA PHE A 47 1.77 -2.01 2.00
C PHE A 47 1.84 -0.79 2.91
N ILE A 48 0.72 -0.39 3.50
CA ILE A 48 0.59 0.82 4.31
C ILE A 48 0.53 0.46 5.79
N ILE A 49 1.23 1.23 6.62
CA ILE A 49 1.11 1.17 8.08
C ILE A 49 0.99 2.58 8.65
N ARG A 50 0.04 2.75 9.60
CA ARG A 50 -0.11 3.97 10.40
C ARG A 50 0.42 3.71 11.79
N THR A 51 1.34 4.54 12.25
CA THR A 51 2.08 4.28 13.49
C THR A 51 2.72 5.54 14.05
N ASP A 52 2.93 5.55 15.36
CA ASP A 52 3.71 6.54 16.09
C ASP A 52 5.22 6.23 16.09
N LYS A 53 5.62 5.08 15.54
CA LYS A 53 7.02 4.65 15.42
C LYS A 53 7.77 5.42 14.35
N ASP A 54 9.09 5.49 14.51
CA ASP A 54 9.95 6.13 13.53
C ASP A 54 10.17 5.27 12.28
N LYS A 55 10.71 5.90 11.23
CA LYS A 55 10.97 5.26 9.93
C LYS A 55 11.90 4.05 10.06
N GLN A 56 12.90 4.12 10.94
CA GLN A 56 13.88 3.06 11.13
C GLN A 56 13.21 1.78 11.67
N THR A 57 12.38 1.93 12.70
CA THR A 57 11.63 0.82 13.29
C THR A 57 10.70 0.17 12.27
N ILE A 58 10.03 0.96 11.42
CA ILE A 58 9.17 0.42 10.36
C ILE A 58 9.96 -0.25 9.25
N SER A 59 11.15 0.27 8.92
CA SER A 59 12.07 -0.39 7.99
C SER A 59 12.51 -1.76 8.50
N GLU A 60 12.83 -1.88 9.77
CA GLU A 60 13.23 -3.14 10.40
C GLU A 60 12.04 -4.11 10.45
N LEU A 61 10.86 -3.62 10.83
CA LEU A 61 9.64 -4.42 10.85
C LEU A 61 9.30 -5.02 9.47
N ALA A 62 9.42 -4.21 8.40
CA ALA A 62 9.19 -4.70 7.04
C ALA A 62 10.21 -5.76 6.62
N ARG A 63 11.50 -5.56 6.94
CA ARG A 63 12.55 -6.55 6.67
C ARG A 63 12.33 -7.84 7.45
N GLU A 64 11.95 -7.74 8.72
CA GLU A 64 11.64 -8.88 9.56
C GLU A 64 10.47 -9.68 8.98
N ALA A 65 9.42 -9.01 8.51
CA ALA A 65 8.29 -9.65 7.82
C ALA A 65 8.77 -10.51 6.64
N ILE A 66 9.63 -9.96 5.78
CA ILE A 66 10.17 -10.70 4.63
C ILE A 66 11.10 -11.83 5.07
N ASN A 67 12.03 -11.58 5.99
CA ASN A 67 12.97 -12.59 6.49
C ASN A 67 12.26 -13.75 7.21
N SER A 68 11.08 -13.50 7.80
CA SER A 68 10.29 -14.55 8.44
C SER A 68 9.71 -15.56 7.43
N LEU A 69 9.63 -15.20 6.14
CA LEU A 69 9.22 -16.15 5.11
C LEU A 69 10.25 -17.27 4.93
N ASP A 70 11.55 -16.96 5.07
CA ASP A 70 12.62 -17.96 5.00
C ASP A 70 12.53 -18.97 6.15
N THR A 71 12.16 -18.49 7.35
CA THR A 71 12.14 -19.31 8.57
C THR A 71 10.89 -20.17 8.72
N VAL A 72 9.76 -19.76 8.10
CA VAL A 72 8.50 -20.53 8.09
C VAL A 72 8.57 -21.69 7.10
N THR A 73 9.35 -21.58 6.02
CA THR A 73 9.46 -22.61 4.97
C THR A 73 10.56 -23.65 5.25
N ARG A 74 10.71 -24.12 6.51
CA ARG A 74 11.78 -25.05 6.97
C ARG A 74 11.99 -26.33 6.15
N PHE A 75 11.16 -26.62 5.15
CA PHE A 75 11.26 -27.76 4.25
C PHE A 75 11.27 -27.40 2.74
N GLY A 76 11.49 -26.14 2.34
CA GLY A 76 11.62 -25.83 0.91
C GLY A 76 11.98 -24.38 0.57
N ALA A 77 13.18 -24.22 -0.01
CA ALA A 77 13.65 -23.39 -1.14
C ALA A 77 13.03 -22.01 -1.48
N PHE A 78 12.14 -21.43 -0.68
CA PHE A 78 11.57 -20.12 -0.96
C PHE A 78 12.44 -19.04 -0.35
N SER A 79 13.36 -18.49 -1.14
CA SER A 79 14.05 -17.24 -0.79
C SER A 79 13.23 -16.06 -1.33
N PRO A 80 12.58 -15.23 -0.49
CA PRO A 80 11.75 -14.13 -0.97
C PRO A 80 12.56 -13.12 -1.77
N TYR A 81 13.83 -12.90 -1.40
CA TYR A 81 14.74 -11.99 -2.10
C TYR A 81 15.07 -12.43 -3.52
N HIS A 82 14.94 -13.72 -3.86
CA HIS A 82 15.09 -14.18 -5.24
C HIS A 82 14.02 -13.59 -6.17
N TYR A 83 12.83 -13.28 -5.63
CA TYR A 83 11.71 -12.77 -6.41
C TYR A 83 11.62 -11.25 -6.43
N ILE A 84 12.35 -10.54 -5.56
CA ILE A 84 12.17 -9.10 -5.31
C ILE A 84 13.24 -8.30 -6.07
N VAL A 85 12.80 -7.34 -6.88
CA VAL A 85 13.67 -6.37 -7.58
C VAL A 85 13.83 -5.10 -6.76
N ASP A 86 12.71 -4.57 -6.26
CA ASP A 86 12.71 -3.36 -5.42
C ASP A 86 12.01 -3.62 -4.10
N PHE A 87 12.61 -3.11 -3.02
CA PHE A 87 12.04 -3.12 -1.69
C PHE A 87 12.24 -1.76 -1.02
N LEU A 88 11.22 -0.90 -1.08
CA LEU A 88 11.32 0.51 -0.76
C LEU A 88 10.41 0.88 0.41
N LEU A 89 10.87 1.81 1.24
CA LEU A 89 10.08 2.42 2.32
C LEU A 89 9.96 3.93 2.08
N LEU A 90 8.72 4.41 2.09
CA LEU A 90 8.34 5.79 1.84
C LEU A 90 7.59 6.34 3.07
N ASP A 91 7.89 7.59 3.43
CA ASP A 91 6.97 8.38 4.27
C ASP A 91 5.91 8.97 3.34
N ILE A 92 4.65 8.56 3.55
CA ILE A 92 3.53 8.91 2.68
C ILE A 92 2.51 9.78 3.42
N SER A 93 2.96 10.51 4.44
CA SER A 93 2.11 11.41 5.23
C SER A 93 1.44 12.51 4.39
N HIS A 94 1.95 12.78 3.17
CA HIS A 94 1.41 13.74 2.21
C HIS A 94 1.05 13.10 0.85
N TYR A 95 0.67 11.81 0.85
CA TYR A 95 0.24 11.12 -0.37
C TYR A 95 -1.09 11.68 -0.89
N ASN A 96 -1.10 12.07 -2.18
CA ASN A 96 -2.28 12.54 -2.90
C ASN A 96 -2.59 11.59 -4.07
N ASP A 97 -3.82 11.08 -4.13
CA ASP A 97 -4.28 10.26 -5.26
C ASP A 97 -4.75 11.18 -6.39
N LEU A 98 -3.93 11.35 -7.42
CA LEU A 98 -4.16 12.26 -8.55
C LEU A 98 -5.40 11.94 -9.39
N ARG A 99 -6.07 10.81 -9.15
CA ARG A 99 -7.37 10.51 -9.79
C ARG A 99 -8.49 11.36 -9.20
N PHE A 100 -8.28 11.92 -8.02
CA PHE A 100 -9.21 12.82 -7.36
C PHE A 100 -8.57 14.22 -7.32
N PRO A 101 -9.30 15.28 -7.72
CA PRO A 101 -8.80 16.62 -7.56
C PRO A 101 -8.50 16.88 -6.08
N THR A 102 -7.38 17.55 -5.80
CA THR A 102 -7.08 18.04 -4.46
C THR A 102 -8.19 19.00 -4.03
N SER A 103 -8.75 18.78 -2.84
CA SER A 103 -9.94 19.44 -2.30
C SER A 103 -9.83 20.96 -2.04
N ASP A 104 -8.83 21.64 -2.62
CA ASP A 104 -8.64 23.09 -2.50
C ASP A 104 -9.43 23.89 -3.55
N SER A 105 -9.97 23.22 -4.59
CA SER A 105 -10.98 23.81 -5.47
C SER A 105 -12.35 23.40 -4.95
N GLY A 106 -13.00 24.29 -4.19
CA GLY A 106 -14.38 24.15 -3.79
C GLY A 106 -15.24 23.81 -5.01
N ILE A 107 -15.85 22.63 -4.99
CA ILE A 107 -16.93 22.29 -5.91
C ILE A 107 -18.12 23.11 -5.42
N GLU A 108 -18.30 24.31 -5.98
CA GLU A 108 -19.59 24.99 -5.91
C GLU A 108 -20.57 24.11 -6.67
N LEU A 109 -21.42 23.41 -5.92
CA LEU A 109 -22.58 22.74 -6.48
C LEU A 109 -23.50 23.86 -6.98
N GLU A 110 -23.48 24.14 -8.30
CA GLU A 110 -24.56 24.90 -8.91
C GLU A 110 -25.84 24.05 -8.81
N GLU A 111 -26.65 24.36 -7.78
CA GLU A 111 -28.05 23.95 -7.72
C GLU A 111 -28.78 24.63 -8.88
N ASN A 112 -28.79 23.98 -10.04
CA ASN A 112 -29.73 24.31 -11.10
C ASN A 112 -31.14 23.91 -10.62
N PHE A 113 -31.79 24.85 -9.92
CA PHE A 113 -33.23 24.85 -9.70
C PHE A 113 -33.90 24.91 -11.07
N ILE A 114 -34.38 23.78 -11.56
CA ILE A 114 -35.41 23.76 -12.59
C ILE A 114 -36.71 24.10 -11.87
N GLU A 115 -37.07 25.39 -11.87
CA GLU A 115 -38.46 25.78 -11.65
C GLU A 115 -39.27 25.33 -12.87
N ASP A 116 -39.88 24.15 -12.75
CA ASP A 116 -40.93 23.71 -13.68
C ASP A 116 -42.11 24.68 -13.55
N ASN A 117 -42.17 25.66 -14.45
CA ASN A 117 -43.35 26.45 -14.74
C ASN A 117 -44.43 25.53 -15.33
N ILE A 118 -45.21 24.89 -14.47
CA ILE A 118 -46.47 24.25 -14.88
C ILE A 118 -47.51 25.37 -15.05
N SER A 119 -47.62 25.87 -16.28
CA SER A 119 -48.73 26.71 -16.73
C SER A 119 -50.01 25.88 -16.80
N TYR A 120 -51.02 26.25 -16.03
CA TYR A 120 -52.38 25.77 -16.23
C TYR A 120 -52.95 26.36 -17.54
N ALA A 121 -53.41 25.49 -18.42
CA ALA A 121 -54.34 25.80 -19.50
C ALA A 121 -55.44 24.73 -19.52
#